data_AF-A0A2P5DF89-F1
#
_entry.id   AF-A0A2P5DF89-F1
#
_cell.length_a   1.000
_cell.length_b   1.000
_cell.length_c   1.000
_cell.angle_alpha   90.00
_cell.angle_beta   90.00
_cell.angle_gamma   90.00
#
_symmetry.space_group_name_H-M   'P 1'
#
loop_
_entity.id
_entity.type
_entity.pdbx_description
1 polymer ?
#
loop_
_entity_poly.entity_id
_entity_poly.type
_entity_poly.pdbx_seq_one_letter_code
_entity_poly.pdbx_strand_id
1 'polypeptide(L)'
;MATLSTRQSVKPQILTLTSMASTFLNPCKILKIISPETVPRNKYSGNSHSIRMSWDGPLSSVKLIIQGKNLELAEAVKSHVEEKVGKAVVKHSHLVREVDVRLSVRGGELGKGPRIRRCEVTLFTKRHGVVRAEEEAETLYASIDLTSSIIQRKLRKIKEKESDRGRHMKGFNRLKVREPSTPAVKEDEETVPEQEEEEEEVNLIDEIVRTKYFDMPPLTVTEAVQQLENLDHDFYGFRNEETGEINIIYKRKAGGYGLIIPKENGAAQLENKVVEPAKEPSLAE
;
A
#
# COMPACT_ATOMS: atom_id res chain seq x y z
N MET A 1 -74.91 -7.26 -56.93
CA MET A 1 -76.21 -7.12 -56.24
C MET A 1 -76.22 -8.09 -55.06
N ALA A 2 -76.64 -7.60 -53.90
CA ALA A 2 -76.38 -8.12 -52.56
C ALA A 2 -77.17 -9.38 -52.18
N THR A 3 -76.62 -10.18 -51.25
CA THR A 3 -77.38 -10.93 -50.23
C THR A 3 -76.53 -11.14 -48.96
N LEU A 4 -76.99 -10.59 -47.84
CA LEU A 4 -76.63 -10.93 -46.45
C LEU A 4 -77.40 -12.20 -46.02
N SER A 5 -76.93 -12.94 -44.99
CA SER A 5 -77.66 -13.19 -43.72
C SER A 5 -77.17 -14.45 -42.93
N THR A 6 -76.59 -14.17 -41.75
CA THR A 6 -76.75 -14.80 -40.40
C THR A 6 -76.28 -16.22 -40.00
N ARG A 7 -75.66 -16.24 -38.80
CA ARG A 7 -75.09 -17.33 -37.96
C ARG A 7 -76.12 -18.23 -37.24
N GLN A 8 -75.67 -19.41 -36.76
CA GLN A 8 -75.83 -19.97 -35.38
C GLN A 8 -75.07 -21.33 -35.29
N SER A 9 -74.03 -21.51 -34.45
CA SER A 9 -73.98 -21.98 -33.04
C SER A 9 -74.58 -23.38 -32.76
N VAL A 10 -73.72 -24.35 -32.42
CA VAL A 10 -74.10 -25.68 -31.92
C VAL A 10 -73.21 -26.07 -30.73
N LYS A 11 -73.83 -26.38 -29.59
CA LYS A 11 -73.25 -27.10 -28.43
C LYS A 11 -73.38 -28.61 -28.66
N PRO A 12 -72.64 -29.45 -27.90
CA PRO A 12 -73.33 -30.60 -27.31
C PRO A 12 -72.99 -30.88 -25.84
N GLN A 13 -73.83 -31.75 -25.31
CA GLN A 13 -74.12 -32.10 -23.93
C GLN A 13 -73.51 -33.47 -23.54
N ILE A 14 -73.06 -33.56 -22.27
CA ILE A 14 -73.32 -34.58 -21.22
C ILE A 14 -72.92 -36.07 -21.44
N LEU A 15 -72.29 -36.67 -20.41
CA LEU A 15 -72.61 -37.94 -19.69
C LEU A 15 -71.31 -38.60 -19.11
N THR A 16 -71.02 -38.41 -17.81
CA THR A 16 -71.17 -39.36 -16.68
C THR A 16 -70.49 -40.74 -16.81
N LEU A 17 -69.58 -41.07 -15.88
CA LEU A 17 -69.64 -42.27 -15.01
C LEU A 17 -68.45 -42.31 -14.02
N THR A 18 -68.77 -42.70 -12.79
CA THR A 18 -67.90 -42.99 -11.64
C THR A 18 -67.30 -44.41 -11.68
N SER A 19 -66.15 -44.64 -11.05
CA SER A 19 -65.92 -45.68 -9.99
C SER A 19 -64.59 -46.49 -10.03
N MET A 20 -63.97 -46.58 -8.84
CA MET A 20 -63.05 -47.59 -8.23
C MET A 20 -61.59 -47.84 -8.68
N ALA A 21 -60.69 -47.69 -7.69
CA ALA A 21 -59.53 -48.51 -7.25
C ALA A 21 -58.40 -48.87 -8.28
N SER A 22 -57.10 -48.99 -8.00
CA SER A 22 -56.31 -49.27 -6.78
C SER A 22 -54.82 -48.94 -7.01
N THR A 23 -54.09 -48.89 -5.91
CA THR A 23 -52.66 -48.60 -5.67
C THR A 23 -51.61 -49.40 -6.48
N PHE A 24 -50.58 -48.71 -7.01
CA PHE A 24 -49.22 -49.24 -7.20
C PHE A 24 -48.15 -48.15 -6.97
N LEU A 25 -47.45 -48.26 -5.83
CA LEU A 25 -46.04 -47.98 -5.50
C LEU A 25 -45.22 -46.91 -6.31
N ASN A 26 -44.93 -45.78 -5.62
CA ASN A 26 -43.66 -45.01 -5.44
C ASN A 26 -42.62 -44.78 -6.58
N PRO A 27 -41.75 -43.75 -6.50
CA PRO A 27 -41.87 -42.42 -5.86
C PRO A 27 -41.50 -41.24 -6.82
N CYS A 28 -42.04 -40.06 -6.48
CA CYS A 28 -41.84 -38.79 -7.17
C CYS A 28 -40.37 -38.37 -7.31
N LYS A 29 -39.91 -38.17 -8.56
CA LYS A 29 -38.80 -37.26 -8.87
C LYS A 29 -39.32 -35.83 -8.78
N ILE A 30 -38.97 -35.15 -7.70
CA ILE A 30 -39.18 -33.72 -7.51
C ILE A 30 -38.19 -32.98 -8.43
N LEU A 31 -38.70 -32.39 -9.51
CA LEU A 31 -38.02 -31.31 -10.22
C LEU A 31 -38.11 -30.04 -9.36
N LYS A 32 -37.05 -29.74 -8.60
CA LYS A 32 -36.86 -28.41 -8.02
C LYS A 32 -36.36 -27.49 -9.12
N ILE A 33 -37.23 -26.60 -9.57
CA ILE A 33 -36.88 -25.37 -10.29
C ILE A 33 -36.05 -24.53 -9.32
N ILE A 34 -34.76 -24.39 -9.59
CA ILE A 34 -33.86 -23.50 -8.86
C ILE A 34 -34.05 -22.11 -9.48
N SER A 35 -34.80 -21.27 -8.79
CA SER A 35 -34.84 -19.83 -9.01
C SER A 35 -33.46 -19.22 -8.72
N PRO A 36 -32.90 -18.34 -9.55
CA PRO A 36 -31.71 -17.60 -9.19
C PRO A 36 -32.09 -16.56 -8.13
N GLU A 37 -31.77 -16.83 -6.87
CA GLU A 37 -31.77 -15.80 -5.83
C GLU A 37 -30.75 -14.74 -6.23
N THR A 38 -31.29 -13.60 -6.65
CA THR A 38 -30.49 -12.42 -6.95
C THR A 38 -30.06 -11.84 -5.61
N VAL A 39 -28.85 -12.17 -5.17
CA VAL A 39 -28.26 -11.59 -3.96
C VAL A 39 -28.19 -10.07 -4.18
N PRO A 40 -28.80 -9.25 -3.31
CA PRO A 40 -28.73 -7.81 -3.48
C PRO A 40 -27.26 -7.39 -3.34
N ARG A 41 -26.72 -6.80 -4.40
CA ARG A 41 -25.38 -6.21 -4.44
C ARG A 41 -25.33 -5.11 -3.39
N ASN A 42 -24.82 -5.45 -2.21
CA ASN A 42 -24.80 -4.55 -1.07
C ASN A 42 -23.99 -3.31 -1.46
N LYS A 43 -24.65 -2.15 -1.44
CA LYS A 43 -23.97 -0.87 -1.64
C LYS A 43 -23.07 -0.68 -0.43
N TYR A 44 -21.78 -1.03 -0.58
CA TYR A 44 -20.75 -0.68 0.40
C TYR A 44 -20.66 0.85 0.45
N SER A 45 -21.54 1.46 1.26
CA SER A 45 -21.24 2.71 1.94
C SER A 45 -19.88 2.52 2.60
N GLY A 46 -18.94 3.43 2.35
CA GLY A 46 -17.56 3.32 2.81
C GLY A 46 -17.45 3.40 4.34
N ASN A 47 -17.84 2.34 5.02
CA ASN A 47 -17.63 2.19 6.46
C ASN A 47 -16.19 1.76 6.68
N SER A 48 -15.33 2.73 7.00
CA SER A 48 -14.03 2.45 7.57
C SER A 48 -14.21 1.96 9.01
N HIS A 49 -13.90 0.69 9.26
CA HIS A 49 -13.89 0.14 10.62
C HIS A 49 -12.48 0.29 11.20
N SER A 50 -12.30 1.24 12.10
CA SER A 50 -11.05 1.40 12.85
C SER A 50 -11.19 0.81 14.24
N ILE A 51 -10.30 -0.12 14.60
CA ILE A 51 -10.20 -0.72 15.91
C ILE A 51 -8.86 -0.30 16.50
N ARG A 52 -8.88 0.22 17.72
CA ARG A 52 -7.67 0.49 18.51
C ARG A 52 -7.44 -0.70 19.43
N MET A 53 -6.25 -1.26 19.39
CA MET A 53 -5.83 -2.39 20.20
C MET A 53 -4.55 -2.01 20.96
N SER A 54 -4.37 -2.60 22.13
CA SER A 54 -3.12 -2.55 22.88
C SER A 54 -2.47 -3.92 22.79
N TRP A 55 -1.16 -3.95 22.57
CA TRP A 55 -0.40 -5.19 22.65
C TRP A 55 -0.24 -5.62 24.10
N ASP A 56 -0.19 -6.93 24.32
CA ASP A 56 0.21 -7.49 25.60
C ASP A 56 1.74 -7.61 25.71
N GLY A 57 2.25 -7.54 26.94
CA GLY A 57 3.66 -7.81 27.27
C GLY A 57 4.65 -6.69 26.90
N PRO A 58 5.81 -7.00 26.27
CA PRO A 58 6.91 -6.04 26.06
C PRO A 58 6.56 -4.93 25.06
N LEU A 59 5.45 -5.07 24.33
CA LEU A 59 4.93 -4.09 23.39
C LEU A 59 3.78 -3.25 23.97
N SER A 60 3.47 -3.39 25.27
CA SER A 60 2.44 -2.58 25.95
C SER A 60 2.62 -1.06 25.80
N SER A 61 3.86 -0.60 25.62
CA SER A 61 4.16 0.82 25.37
C SER A 61 3.82 1.29 23.96
N VAL A 62 3.54 0.39 23.03
CA VAL A 62 3.25 0.65 21.62
C VAL A 62 1.75 0.53 21.35
N LYS A 63 1.16 1.60 20.82
CA LYS A 63 -0.25 1.62 20.45
C LYS A 63 -0.44 1.01 19.06
N LEU A 64 -1.43 0.14 18.89
CA LEU A 64 -1.78 -0.46 17.60
C LEU A 64 -3.16 -0.01 17.15
N ILE A 65 -3.24 0.52 15.94
CA ILE A 65 -4.51 0.85 15.33
C ILE A 65 -4.63 0.03 14.06
N ILE A 66 -5.70 -0.75 13.95
CA ILE A 66 -6.03 -1.51 12.75
C ILE A 66 -7.24 -0.85 12.09
N GLN A 67 -7.10 -0.47 10.83
CA GLN A 67 -8.15 0.15 10.03
C GLN A 67 -8.48 -0.75 8.84
N GLY A 68 -9.75 -1.14 8.72
CA GLY A 68 -10.28 -1.82 7.54
C GLY A 68 -11.00 -0.85 6.62
N LYS A 69 -10.54 -0.71 5.37
CA LYS A 69 -11.24 0.00 4.29
C LYS A 69 -11.85 -1.03 3.34
N ASN A 70 -13.17 -0.99 3.18
CA ASN A 70 -13.94 -1.95 2.37
C ASN A 70 -13.70 -3.42 2.79
N LEU A 71 -13.39 -3.64 4.06
CA LEU A 71 -13.11 -4.95 4.63
C LEU A 71 -13.64 -5.00 6.07
N GLU A 72 -14.32 -6.08 6.39
CA GLU A 72 -14.67 -6.43 7.77
C GLU A 72 -13.50 -7.16 8.43
N LEU A 73 -13.05 -6.66 9.57
CA LEU A 73 -11.88 -7.19 10.27
C LEU A 73 -12.26 -8.45 11.06
N ALA A 74 -12.09 -9.61 10.42
CA ALA A 74 -12.17 -10.91 11.08
C ALA A 74 -11.05 -11.07 12.13
N GLU A 75 -11.34 -11.83 13.19
CA GLU A 75 -10.39 -12.08 14.29
C GLU A 75 -9.09 -12.74 13.81
N ALA A 76 -9.19 -13.67 12.84
CA ALA A 76 -8.03 -14.32 12.23
C ALA A 76 -7.07 -13.36 11.51
N VAL A 77 -7.58 -12.24 10.98
CA VAL A 77 -6.74 -11.21 10.36
C VAL A 77 -6.05 -10.38 11.43
N LYS A 78 -6.76 -10.05 12.52
CA LYS A 78 -6.20 -9.28 13.64
C LYS A 78 -5.05 -10.02 14.31
N SER A 79 -5.25 -11.30 14.64
CA SER A 79 -4.21 -12.13 15.25
C SER A 79 -2.99 -12.27 14.32
N HIS A 80 -3.21 -12.35 13.01
CA HIS A 80 -2.11 -12.40 12.05
C HIS A 80 -1.32 -11.08 11.97
N VAL A 81 -2.01 -9.93 11.98
CA VAL A 81 -1.37 -8.60 12.05
C VAL A 81 -0.54 -8.49 13.32
N GLU A 82 -1.09 -8.88 14.47
CA GLU A 82 -0.40 -8.91 15.76
C GLU A 82 0.81 -9.85 15.74
N GLU A 83 0.72 -11.02 15.13
CA GLU A 83 1.88 -11.91 15.08
C GLU A 83 3.00 -11.34 14.20
N LYS A 84 2.66 -10.85 13.00
CA LYS A 84 3.65 -10.45 11.98
C LYS A 84 4.25 -9.08 12.22
N VAL A 85 3.42 -8.06 12.50
CA VAL A 85 3.88 -6.74 12.90
C VAL A 85 4.63 -6.83 14.24
N GLY A 86 4.26 -7.79 15.08
CA GLY A 86 4.83 -7.98 16.40
C GLY A 86 6.26 -8.45 16.32
N LYS A 87 6.47 -9.52 15.56
CA LYS A 87 7.82 -10.01 15.25
C LYS A 87 8.73 -8.90 14.72
N ALA A 88 8.19 -7.96 13.94
CA ALA A 88 8.93 -6.81 13.43
C ALA A 88 9.28 -5.77 14.52
N VAL A 89 8.31 -5.43 15.37
CA VAL A 89 8.44 -4.34 16.35
C VAL A 89 9.10 -4.78 17.66
N VAL A 90 8.98 -6.05 18.08
CA VAL A 90 9.54 -6.57 19.37
C VAL A 90 11.01 -6.20 19.55
N LYS A 91 11.83 -6.32 18.49
CA LYS A 91 13.28 -6.01 18.56
C LYS A 91 13.59 -4.51 18.71
N HIS A 92 12.64 -3.65 18.36
CA HIS A 92 12.79 -2.20 18.23
C HIS A 92 11.75 -1.43 19.06
N SER A 93 11.18 -2.05 20.09
CA SER A 93 10.07 -1.51 20.90
C SER A 93 10.38 -0.15 21.53
N HIS A 94 11.64 0.11 21.88
CA HIS A 94 12.09 1.37 22.46
C HIS A 94 11.96 2.57 21.50
N LEU A 95 12.06 2.34 20.17
CA LEU A 95 12.02 3.38 19.15
C LEU A 95 10.60 3.75 18.71
N VAL A 96 9.69 2.78 18.75
CA VAL A 96 8.33 2.92 18.21
C VAL A 96 7.37 3.45 19.29
N ARG A 97 6.43 4.30 18.88
CA ARG A 97 5.37 4.85 19.75
C ARG A 97 3.99 4.33 19.35
N GLU A 98 3.68 4.41 18.07
CA GLU A 98 2.38 4.07 17.52
C GLU A 98 2.53 3.40 16.16
N VAL A 99 1.68 2.42 15.90
CA VAL A 99 1.63 1.64 14.68
C VAL A 99 0.21 1.67 14.14
N ASP A 100 0.05 2.30 12.98
CA ASP A 100 -1.20 2.37 12.26
C ASP A 100 -1.13 1.41 11.06
N VAL A 101 -1.97 0.40 11.07
CA VAL A 101 -2.12 -0.59 9.99
C VAL A 101 -3.43 -0.31 9.28
N ARG A 102 -3.37 -0.03 7.98
CA ARG A 102 -4.54 0.18 7.15
C ARG A 102 -4.60 -0.90 6.08
N LEU A 103 -5.63 -1.72 6.15
CA LEU A 103 -5.90 -2.78 5.20
C LEU A 103 -7.00 -2.31 4.24
N SER A 104 -6.75 -2.45 2.94
CA SER A 104 -7.70 -2.12 1.89
C SER A 104 -7.81 -3.27 0.91
N VAL A 105 -9.03 -3.68 0.60
CA VAL A 105 -9.31 -4.68 -0.43
C VAL A 105 -9.90 -3.98 -1.65
N ARG A 106 -9.33 -4.23 -2.83
CA ARG A 106 -9.77 -3.68 -4.11
C ARG A 106 -9.82 -4.77 -5.19
N GLY A 107 -10.77 -4.62 -6.11
CA GLY A 107 -10.88 -5.46 -7.30
C GLY A 107 -11.49 -6.84 -7.04
N GLY A 108 -11.43 -7.72 -8.04
CA GLY A 108 -12.06 -9.04 -7.99
C GLY A 108 -13.59 -8.96 -7.96
N GLU A 109 -14.19 -9.61 -6.96
CA GLU A 109 -15.65 -9.64 -6.81
C GLU A 109 -16.23 -8.28 -6.36
N LEU A 110 -15.43 -7.48 -5.64
CA LEU A 110 -15.86 -6.18 -5.11
C LEU A 110 -15.73 -5.02 -6.11
N GLY A 111 -14.99 -5.16 -7.20
CA GLY A 111 -14.75 -4.04 -8.12
C GLY A 111 -14.04 -4.43 -9.41
N LYS A 112 -13.82 -3.44 -10.28
CA LYS A 112 -13.09 -3.64 -11.55
C LYS A 112 -11.60 -3.90 -11.27
N GLY A 113 -10.99 -4.77 -12.08
CA GLY A 113 -9.56 -5.05 -12.05
C GLY A 113 -9.16 -6.32 -11.28
N PRO A 114 -7.85 -6.63 -11.22
CA PRO A 114 -7.32 -7.81 -10.57
C PRO A 114 -7.57 -7.77 -9.05
N ARG A 115 -7.48 -8.93 -8.41
CA ARG A 115 -7.76 -9.07 -6.98
C ARG A 115 -6.58 -8.54 -6.16
N ILE A 116 -6.62 -7.26 -5.78
CA ILE A 116 -5.52 -6.58 -5.07
C ILE A 116 -5.88 -6.34 -3.62
N ARG A 117 -4.97 -6.69 -2.72
CA ARG A 117 -5.05 -6.39 -1.30
C ARG A 117 -3.86 -5.56 -0.89
N ARG A 118 -4.14 -4.35 -0.42
CA ARG A 118 -3.15 -3.34 -0.06
C ARG A 118 -3.05 -3.23 1.45
N CYS A 119 -1.84 -3.28 1.96
CA CYS A 119 -1.51 -3.07 3.36
C CYS A 119 -0.60 -1.84 3.45
N GLU A 120 -1.09 -0.79 4.10
CA GLU A 120 -0.31 0.41 4.41
C GLU A 120 -0.01 0.38 5.91
N VAL A 121 1.25 0.42 6.30
CA VAL A 121 1.65 0.53 7.71
C VAL A 121 2.44 1.80 7.92
N THR A 122 1.97 2.61 8.86
CA THR A 122 2.63 3.84 9.30
C THR A 122 3.11 3.66 10.74
N LEU A 123 4.42 3.81 10.94
CA LEU A 123 5.04 3.78 12.26
C LEU A 123 5.43 5.18 12.65
N PHE A 124 5.02 5.57 13.85
CA PHE A 124 5.50 6.79 14.49
C PHE A 124 6.63 6.42 15.43
N THR A 125 7.84 6.86 15.08
CA THR A 125 9.00 6.72 15.97
C THR A 125 9.07 7.91 16.92
N LYS A 126 9.74 7.72 18.06
CA LYS A 126 9.88 8.80 19.05
C LYS A 126 10.83 9.92 18.60
N ARG A 127 11.84 9.58 17.79
CA ARG A 127 12.96 10.49 17.43
C ARG A 127 13.19 10.66 15.93
N HIS A 128 12.88 9.66 15.13
CA HIS A 128 13.32 9.58 13.73
C HIS A 128 12.22 9.95 12.72
N GLY A 129 11.07 10.44 13.20
CA GLY A 129 9.93 10.81 12.38
C GLY A 129 9.00 9.64 12.09
N VAL A 130 8.40 9.67 10.90
CA VAL A 130 7.37 8.72 10.45
C VAL A 130 7.96 7.77 9.42
N VAL A 131 7.72 6.48 9.59
CA VAL A 131 8.12 5.43 8.64
C VAL A 131 6.86 4.86 8.01
N ARG A 132 6.80 4.85 6.68
CA ARG A 132 5.69 4.27 5.93
C ARG A 132 6.15 3.05 5.14
N ALA A 133 5.29 2.07 5.01
CA ALA A 133 5.48 0.92 4.14
C ALA A 133 4.14 0.58 3.50
N GLU A 134 4.10 0.48 2.17
CA GLU A 134 2.91 0.18 1.40
C GLU A 134 3.20 -1.03 0.54
N GLU A 135 2.37 -2.07 0.63
CA GLU A 135 2.52 -3.28 -0.17
C GLU A 135 1.18 -3.76 -0.71
N GLU A 136 1.24 -4.29 -1.93
CA GLU A 136 0.08 -4.82 -2.65
C GLU A 136 0.34 -6.27 -3.04
N ALA A 137 -0.59 -7.17 -2.71
CA ALA A 137 -0.48 -8.58 -3.05
C ALA A 137 -1.85 -9.20 -3.37
N GLU A 138 -1.82 -10.46 -3.80
CA GLU A 138 -3.03 -11.21 -4.08
C GLU A 138 -3.77 -11.63 -2.80
N THR A 139 -3.16 -11.74 -1.62
CA THR A 139 -3.89 -12.08 -0.39
C THR A 139 -3.54 -11.14 0.75
N LEU A 140 -4.47 -10.93 1.69
CA LEU A 140 -4.20 -10.08 2.87
C LEU A 140 -3.00 -10.57 3.68
N TYR A 141 -2.90 -11.88 3.87
CA TYR A 141 -1.79 -12.53 4.58
C TYR A 141 -0.45 -12.25 3.88
N ALA A 142 -0.41 -12.36 2.55
CA ALA A 142 0.79 -12.04 1.79
C ALA A 142 1.17 -10.55 1.92
N SER A 143 0.21 -9.62 1.80
CA SER A 143 0.49 -8.19 1.95
C SER A 143 1.05 -7.85 3.34
N ILE A 144 0.48 -8.46 4.39
CA ILE A 144 0.95 -8.27 5.78
C ILE A 144 2.38 -8.79 5.94
N ASP A 145 2.68 -9.96 5.38
CA ASP A 145 4.02 -10.57 5.44
C ASP A 145 5.07 -9.73 4.73
N LEU A 146 4.77 -9.27 3.51
CA LEU A 146 5.65 -8.38 2.74
C LEU A 146 5.88 -7.06 3.49
N THR A 147 4.81 -6.46 4.00
CA THR A 147 4.90 -5.21 4.77
C THR A 147 5.75 -5.41 6.04
N SER A 148 5.58 -6.53 6.75
CA SER A 148 6.35 -6.85 7.95
C SER A 148 7.86 -6.97 7.65
N SER A 149 8.23 -7.54 6.50
CA SER A 149 9.62 -7.65 6.04
C SER A 149 10.24 -6.28 5.77
N ILE A 150 9.49 -5.38 5.13
CA ILE A 150 9.96 -4.02 4.84
C ILE A 150 10.11 -3.19 6.11
N ILE A 151 9.15 -3.27 7.03
CA ILE A 151 9.23 -2.62 8.33
C ILE A 151 10.47 -3.08 9.09
N GLN A 152 10.76 -4.38 9.13
CA GLN A 152 11.96 -4.90 9.78
C GLN A 152 13.22 -4.27 9.20
N ARG A 153 13.29 -4.16 7.87
CA ARG A 153 14.42 -3.53 7.18
C ARG A 153 14.53 -2.03 7.51
N LYS A 154 13.43 -1.27 7.45
CA LYS A 154 13.41 0.18 7.76
C LYS A 154 13.79 0.43 9.23
N LEU A 155 13.25 -0.34 10.17
CA LEU A 155 13.60 -0.24 11.61
C LEU A 155 15.06 -0.61 11.89
N ARG A 156 15.60 -1.63 11.19
CA ARG A 156 17.01 -1.99 11.27
C ARG A 156 17.91 -0.85 10.81
N LYS A 157 17.62 -0.24 9.65
CA LYS A 157 18.37 0.92 9.12
C LYS A 157 18.39 2.08 10.12
N ILE A 158 17.26 2.37 10.76
CA ILE A 158 17.17 3.44 11.77
C ILE A 158 18.05 3.11 12.98
N LYS A 159 17.97 1.87 13.50
CA LYS A 159 18.79 1.43 14.63
C LYS A 159 20.29 1.45 14.32
N GLU A 160 20.68 0.98 13.14
CA GLU A 160 22.08 1.02 12.69
C GLU A 160 22.58 2.45 12.65
N LYS A 161 21.77 3.38 12.12
CA LYS A 161 22.13 4.80 12.11
C LYS A 161 22.24 5.42 13.51
N GLU A 162 21.36 5.09 14.44
CA GLU A 162 21.48 5.56 15.84
C GLU A 162 22.76 5.02 16.50
N SER A 163 23.09 3.75 16.24
CA SER A 163 24.34 3.13 16.70
C SER A 163 25.59 3.76 16.05
N ASP A 164 25.54 4.05 14.76
CA ASP A 164 26.67 4.59 13.99
C ASP A 164 26.94 6.04 14.34
N ARG A 165 25.90 6.84 14.65
CA ARG A 165 26.06 8.18 15.24
C ARG A 165 26.88 8.14 16.54
N GLY A 166 26.77 7.07 17.33
CA GLY A 166 27.59 6.87 18.54
C GLY A 166 29.06 6.51 18.26
N ARG A 167 29.39 6.00 17.06
CA ARG A 167 30.75 5.62 16.67
C ARG A 167 31.47 6.67 15.84
N HIS A 168 30.73 7.54 15.15
CA HIS A 168 31.31 8.59 14.31
C HIS A 168 32.13 9.65 15.10
N MET A 169 32.05 9.66 16.44
CA MET A 169 32.88 10.51 17.30
C MET A 169 34.16 9.83 17.86
N LYS A 170 34.44 8.55 17.55
CA LYS A 170 35.64 7.87 18.07
C LYS A 170 36.51 7.36 16.92
N GLY A 171 37.53 8.15 16.61
CA GLY A 171 38.45 7.93 15.49
C GLY A 171 39.15 6.57 15.46
N PHE A 172 39.35 6.12 14.22
CA PHE A 172 40.63 5.66 13.67
C PHE A 172 41.48 4.71 14.54
N ASN A 173 41.31 3.39 14.37
CA ASN A 173 42.44 2.48 14.13
C ASN A 173 41.95 1.04 13.92
N ARG A 174 41.94 0.57 12.67
CA ARG A 174 42.17 -0.85 12.36
C ARG A 174 42.58 -1.04 10.91
N LEU A 175 43.78 -0.57 10.60
CA LEU A 175 44.67 -1.26 9.67
C LEU A 175 44.80 -2.71 10.16
N LYS A 176 44.16 -3.66 9.47
CA LYS A 176 44.62 -5.05 9.33
C LYS A 176 43.63 -5.85 8.46
N VAL A 177 44.18 -6.29 7.32
CA VAL A 177 43.97 -7.60 6.68
C VAL A 177 43.03 -7.63 5.47
N ARG A 178 43.70 -7.58 4.30
CA ARG A 178 43.58 -8.45 3.11
C ARG A 178 42.91 -7.84 1.88
N GLU A 179 43.72 -7.70 0.84
CA GLU A 179 43.41 -7.20 -0.49
C GLU A 179 42.38 -8.06 -1.28
N PRO A 180 41.70 -7.44 -2.28
CA PRO A 180 40.64 -8.04 -3.08
C PRO A 180 41.13 -8.57 -4.43
N SER A 181 40.40 -9.53 -5.00
CA SER A 181 40.48 -9.91 -6.42
C SER A 181 39.14 -9.63 -7.11
N THR A 182 39.13 -8.67 -8.03
CA THR A 182 38.09 -8.47 -9.07
C THR A 182 38.08 -9.62 -10.07
N PRO A 183 36.96 -9.87 -10.78
CA PRO A 183 36.76 -9.19 -12.07
C PRO A 183 35.31 -8.75 -12.35
N ALA A 184 35.19 -7.99 -13.43
CA ALA A 184 34.09 -7.14 -13.81
C ALA A 184 33.26 -7.68 -15.01
N VAL A 185 32.15 -6.97 -15.27
CA VAL A 185 31.40 -6.76 -16.53
C VAL A 185 30.44 -7.87 -17.01
N LYS A 186 29.14 -7.55 -17.12
CA LYS A 186 28.42 -7.23 -18.39
C LYS A 186 26.94 -6.90 -18.19
N GLU A 187 26.54 -5.86 -18.92
CA GLU A 187 25.18 -5.35 -19.17
C GLU A 187 24.37 -6.35 -20.00
N ASP A 188 23.03 -6.25 -19.95
CA ASP A 188 22.14 -6.36 -21.11
C ASP A 188 20.75 -5.79 -20.78
N GLU A 189 20.24 -4.95 -21.68
CA GLU A 189 18.92 -4.32 -21.73
C GLU A 189 17.82 -5.33 -22.12
N GLU A 190 16.60 -5.16 -21.61
CA GLU A 190 15.39 -5.60 -22.33
C GLU A 190 14.15 -4.77 -21.93
N THR A 191 13.30 -4.58 -22.92
CA THR A 191 12.33 -3.50 -23.15
C THR A 191 10.95 -3.74 -22.52
N VAL A 192 10.24 -2.67 -22.15
CA VAL A 192 8.83 -2.69 -21.71
C VAL A 192 7.97 -1.99 -22.77
N PRO A 193 6.87 -2.59 -23.27
CA PRO A 193 6.02 -1.94 -24.25
C PRO A 193 5.03 -0.96 -23.60
N GLU A 194 4.89 0.20 -24.23
CA GLU A 194 3.82 1.19 -24.01
C GLU A 194 2.47 0.65 -24.48
N GLN A 195 1.42 0.91 -23.70
CA GLN A 195 0.04 0.88 -24.17
C GLN A 195 -0.66 2.18 -23.77
N GLU A 196 -1.10 2.88 -24.81
CA GLU A 196 -1.94 4.06 -24.84
C GLU A 196 -3.36 3.69 -24.43
N GLU A 197 -3.94 4.39 -23.46
CA GLU A 197 -5.39 4.62 -23.39
C GLU A 197 -5.62 6.10 -23.07
N GLU A 198 -6.22 6.76 -24.05
CA GLU A 198 -6.57 8.17 -24.15
C GLU A 198 -7.77 8.56 -23.25
N GLU A 199 -7.67 9.80 -22.74
CA GLU A 199 -8.74 10.80 -22.68
C GLU A 199 -9.99 10.58 -21.80
N GLU A 200 -9.86 10.87 -20.49
CA GLU A 200 -10.89 11.59 -19.71
C GLU A 200 -10.24 12.45 -18.60
N GLU A 201 -9.30 13.33 -18.95
CA GLU A 201 -8.79 14.37 -18.04
C GLU A 201 -9.03 15.76 -18.65
N VAL A 202 -10.15 16.38 -18.32
CA VAL A 202 -10.22 17.84 -18.35
C VAL A 202 -11.11 18.31 -17.20
N ASN A 203 -10.52 19.15 -16.33
CA ASN A 203 -11.18 20.02 -15.31
C ASN A 203 -11.20 19.55 -13.84
N LEU A 204 -10.10 19.01 -13.30
CA LEU A 204 -9.87 18.99 -11.83
C LEU A 204 -8.53 19.61 -11.41
N ILE A 205 -7.77 20.21 -12.34
CA ILE A 205 -6.38 20.64 -12.11
C ILE A 205 -6.30 21.94 -11.28
N ASP A 206 -7.35 22.77 -11.29
CA ASP A 206 -7.29 24.14 -10.74
C ASP A 206 -7.75 24.27 -9.29
N GLU A 207 -8.29 23.22 -8.67
CA GLU A 207 -8.70 23.29 -7.26
C GLU A 207 -7.58 22.75 -6.36
N ILE A 208 -7.04 23.60 -5.48
CA ILE A 208 -6.11 23.16 -4.43
C ILE A 208 -6.90 22.28 -3.46
N VAL A 209 -6.90 20.97 -3.70
CA VAL A 209 -7.74 19.97 -3.01
C VAL A 209 -7.42 19.87 -1.51
N ARG A 210 -6.17 20.16 -1.11
CA ARG A 210 -5.74 20.00 0.28
C ARG A 210 -4.48 20.79 0.62
N THR A 211 -4.59 21.69 1.59
CA THR A 211 -3.44 22.37 2.21
C THR A 211 -2.98 21.60 3.44
N LYS A 212 -1.67 21.32 3.54
CA LYS A 212 -1.05 20.71 4.72
C LYS A 212 0.04 21.64 5.25
N TYR A 213 -0.06 21.98 6.54
CA TYR A 213 0.97 22.72 7.24
C TYR A 213 1.93 21.72 7.90
N PHE A 214 3.23 21.93 7.71
CA PHE A 214 4.28 21.11 8.31
C PHE A 214 5.30 22.02 8.96
N ASP A 215 5.71 21.69 10.19
CA ASP A 215 6.85 22.32 10.83
C ASP A 215 8.12 21.90 10.08
N MET A 216 8.92 22.87 9.64
CA MET A 216 10.19 22.63 8.94
C MET A 216 11.37 22.99 9.84
N PRO A 217 11.80 22.08 10.73
CA PRO A 217 13.06 22.27 11.44
C PRO A 217 14.22 22.34 10.44
N PRO A 218 15.29 23.08 10.74
CA PRO A 218 16.49 23.08 9.93
C PRO A 218 17.07 21.65 9.88
N LEU A 219 17.32 21.15 8.68
CA LEU A 219 17.82 19.81 8.40
C LEU A 219 19.00 19.89 7.42
N THR A 220 19.95 18.97 7.57
CA THR A 220 21.02 18.77 6.58
C THR A 220 20.51 18.01 5.36
N VAL A 221 21.16 18.19 4.20
CA VAL A 221 20.78 17.50 2.95
C VAL A 221 20.74 15.98 3.14
N THR A 222 21.73 15.41 3.84
CA THR A 222 21.82 13.97 4.11
C THR A 222 20.69 13.46 5.00
N GLU A 223 20.22 14.28 5.94
CA GLU A 223 19.06 13.93 6.77
C GLU A 223 17.76 14.03 6.00
N ALA A 224 17.63 15.02 5.10
CA ALA A 224 16.49 15.15 4.21
C ALA A 224 16.33 13.93 3.28
N VAL A 225 17.43 13.41 2.72
CA VAL A 225 17.42 12.15 1.92
C VAL A 225 16.78 11.00 2.71
N GLN A 226 17.08 10.89 3.99
CA GLN A 226 16.55 9.78 4.80
C GLN A 226 15.08 9.98 5.14
N GLN A 227 14.64 11.22 5.36
CA GLN A 227 13.22 11.51 5.54
C GLN A 227 12.44 11.17 4.28
N LEU A 228 12.99 11.45 3.09
CA LEU A 228 12.43 11.02 1.81
C LEU A 228 12.27 9.48 1.76
N GLU A 229 13.32 8.71 2.07
CA GLU A 229 13.28 7.23 2.08
C GLU A 229 12.32 6.65 3.13
N ASN A 230 12.22 7.28 4.30
CA ASN A 230 11.35 6.83 5.37
C ASN A 230 9.87 7.05 5.05
N LEU A 231 9.56 8.19 4.43
CA LEU A 231 8.19 8.57 4.07
C LEU A 231 7.71 7.92 2.77
N ASP A 232 8.63 7.43 1.94
CA ASP A 232 8.36 6.85 0.61
C ASP A 232 7.67 7.84 -0.35
N HIS A 233 8.10 9.11 -0.31
CA HIS A 233 7.62 10.14 -1.25
C HIS A 233 8.63 10.42 -2.36
N ASP A 234 8.15 10.96 -3.47
CA ASP A 234 9.01 11.35 -4.60
C ASP A 234 9.82 12.62 -4.31
N PHE A 235 9.30 13.51 -3.45
CA PHE A 235 9.97 14.75 -3.05
C PHE A 235 9.80 15.04 -1.56
N TYR A 236 10.74 15.79 -1.01
CA TYR A 236 10.75 16.25 0.37
C TYR A 236 11.29 17.68 0.46
N GLY A 237 10.44 18.60 0.89
CA GLY A 237 10.82 19.98 1.19
C GLY A 237 11.35 20.11 2.61
N PHE A 238 12.49 20.77 2.79
CA PHE A 238 13.11 21.01 4.09
C PHE A 238 13.78 22.37 4.13
N ARG A 239 13.98 22.91 5.33
CA ARG A 239 14.82 24.09 5.52
C ARG A 239 16.26 23.64 5.68
N ASN A 240 17.17 24.10 4.84
CA ASN A 240 18.58 23.74 4.96
C ASN A 240 19.19 24.39 6.20
N GLU A 241 19.92 23.63 7.01
CA GLU A 241 20.62 24.14 8.19
C GLU A 241 21.74 25.12 7.83
N GLU A 242 22.43 24.90 6.70
CA GLU A 242 23.56 25.76 6.29
C GLU A 242 23.11 27.11 5.73
N THR A 243 22.14 27.11 4.82
CA THR A 243 21.69 28.33 4.13
C THR A 243 20.49 28.99 4.79
N GLY A 244 19.74 28.25 5.62
CA GLY A 244 18.48 28.71 6.19
C GLY A 244 17.33 28.82 5.18
N GLU A 245 17.57 28.48 3.90
CA GLU A 245 16.61 28.52 2.80
C GLU A 245 15.81 27.21 2.69
N ILE A 246 14.66 27.26 2.03
CA ILE A 246 13.84 26.07 1.78
C ILE A 246 14.43 25.34 0.58
N ASN A 247 14.89 24.10 0.73
CA ASN A 247 15.33 23.26 -0.37
C ASN A 247 14.35 22.11 -0.56
N ILE A 248 14.23 21.60 -1.80
CA ILE A 248 13.41 20.45 -2.13
C ILE A 248 14.31 19.36 -2.70
N ILE A 249 14.35 18.21 -2.06
CA ILE A 249 15.02 17.02 -2.60
C ILE A 249 14.00 16.11 -3.27
N TYR A 250 14.36 15.47 -4.37
CA TYR A 250 13.49 14.54 -5.07
C TYR A 250 14.24 13.33 -5.65
N LYS A 251 13.54 12.23 -5.89
CA LYS A 251 14.09 11.02 -6.48
C LYS A 251 13.97 11.08 -8.01
N ARG A 252 15.07 10.89 -8.74
CA ARG A 252 15.05 10.87 -10.21
C ARG A 252 14.63 9.50 -10.73
N LYS A 253 13.86 9.47 -11.84
CA LYS A 253 13.45 8.21 -12.51
C LYS A 253 14.66 7.38 -12.99
N ALA A 254 15.71 8.05 -13.46
CA ALA A 254 16.97 7.43 -13.88
C ALA A 254 17.87 6.99 -12.70
N GLY A 255 17.39 7.10 -11.46
CA GLY A 255 18.16 6.84 -10.25
C GLY A 255 18.87 8.09 -9.70
N GLY A 256 19.16 8.06 -8.39
CA GLY A 256 19.78 9.16 -7.66
C GLY A 256 18.81 10.22 -7.12
N TYR A 257 19.36 11.22 -6.45
CA TYR A 257 18.63 12.32 -5.82
C TYR A 257 18.94 13.65 -6.53
N GLY A 258 17.91 14.47 -6.76
CA GLY A 258 18.03 15.84 -7.24
C GLY A 258 17.71 16.84 -6.13
N LEU A 259 18.40 17.98 -6.11
CA LEU A 259 18.18 19.06 -5.15
C LEU A 259 17.72 20.32 -5.90
N ILE A 260 16.60 20.89 -5.48
CA ILE A 260 16.04 22.15 -5.98
C ILE A 260 16.22 23.20 -4.90
N ILE A 261 16.87 24.30 -5.26
CA ILE A 261 17.07 25.47 -4.40
C ILE A 261 16.26 26.62 -5.03
N PRO A 262 15.13 27.03 -4.44
CA PRO A 262 14.37 28.19 -4.88
C PRO A 262 15.20 29.44 -4.58
N LYS A 263 15.59 30.16 -5.64
CA LYS A 263 16.29 31.44 -5.51
C LYS A 263 15.28 32.57 -5.63
N GLU A 264 15.32 33.50 -4.69
CA GLU A 264 14.44 34.67 -4.73
C GLU A 264 14.81 35.66 -5.84
N ASN A 265 16.02 35.59 -6.44
CA ASN A 265 16.45 36.50 -7.51
C ASN A 265 17.49 35.87 -8.46
N GLY A 266 17.05 35.31 -9.59
CA GLY A 266 17.70 35.27 -10.93
C GLY A 266 19.17 34.86 -11.18
N ALA A 267 20.02 34.68 -10.18
CA ALA A 267 21.45 34.38 -10.37
C ALA A 267 21.79 32.97 -9.85
N ALA A 268 21.67 31.98 -10.73
CA ALA A 268 22.09 30.62 -10.45
C ALA A 268 23.56 30.40 -10.86
N GLN A 269 24.49 30.54 -9.91
CA GLN A 269 25.69 29.70 -9.97
C GLN A 269 25.24 28.28 -9.63
N LEU A 270 25.11 27.44 -10.66
CA LEU A 270 25.01 25.99 -10.53
C LEU A 270 26.39 25.50 -10.07
N GLU A 271 26.71 25.69 -8.80
CA GLU A 271 27.71 24.83 -8.20
C GLU A 271 27.06 23.45 -8.10
N ASN A 272 27.34 22.61 -9.09
CA ASN A 272 27.26 21.17 -8.90
C ASN A 272 28.22 20.86 -7.74
N LYS A 273 27.76 20.99 -6.49
CA LYS A 273 28.36 20.29 -5.36
C LYS A 273 28.10 18.82 -5.63
N VAL A 274 28.93 18.25 -6.49
CA VAL A 274 29.20 16.83 -6.54
C VAL A 274 29.59 16.50 -5.11
N VAL A 275 28.66 15.93 -4.36
CA VAL A 275 29.01 15.25 -3.12
C VAL A 275 29.93 14.14 -3.59
N GLU A 276 31.23 14.37 -3.50
CA GLU A 276 32.21 13.37 -3.89
C GLU A 276 31.87 12.10 -3.10
N PRO A 277 31.62 10.96 -3.78
CA PRO A 277 31.59 9.70 -3.06
C PRO A 277 32.96 9.57 -2.41
N ALA A 278 32.96 9.33 -1.09
CA ALA A 278 34.18 9.25 -0.30
C ALA A 278 35.23 8.43 -1.05
N LYS A 279 36.34 9.09 -1.42
CA LYS A 279 37.50 8.51 -2.12
C LYS A 279 37.92 7.22 -1.43
N GLU A 280 37.75 6.10 -2.11
CA GLU A 280 38.48 4.87 -1.81
C GLU A 280 39.97 5.15 -2.11
N PRO A 281 40.88 5.06 -1.13
CA PRO A 281 42.29 5.27 -1.41
C PRO A 281 42.84 4.10 -2.24
N SER A 282 43.18 4.39 -3.48
CA SER A 282 44.04 3.59 -4.36
C SER A 282 45.42 3.44 -3.72
N LEU A 283 45.84 2.21 -3.42
CA LEU A 283 47.21 1.87 -3.05
C LEU A 283 47.98 1.48 -4.32
N ALA A 284 48.89 2.35 -4.72
CA ALA A 284 50.16 1.94 -5.30
C ALA A 284 51.12 1.65 -4.14
N GLU A 285 51.98 0.65 -4.37
CA GLU A 285 53.02 0.06 -3.50
C GLU A 285 52.57 -1.00 -2.48
#